data_AF-A0A8B7DT97-F1
#
_entry.id   AF-A0A8B7DT97-F1
#
_cell.length_a   1.000
_cell.length_b   1.000
_cell.length_c   1.000
_cell.angle_alpha   90.00
_cell.angle_beta   90.00
_cell.angle_gamma   90.00
#
_symmetry.space_group_name_H-M   'P 1'
#
loop_
_entity.id
_entity.type
_entity.pdbx_description
1 polymer ?
#
loop_
_entity_poly.entity_id
_entity_poly.type
_entity_poly.pdbx_seq_one_letter_code
_entity_poly.pdbx_strand_id
1 'polypeptide(L)'
;MSISFSDKSRLKVAGFEVFDEIAINKSLNILLTSRHLRNPSHILWEGLYGKIPPSIDHMVSGVCLWDCRWKIEFFNKKKVSNPGVVRPLSLSITRNEAFKFIKEGTKVKSITVPKGLSRYHKLYFNWLKESVQKIKVKHIFMHIPLDEYHFYIRELENHLSKSLPYIHKCLDYFGQEIMKEVCCIFEQSKVKYTFLNPMSDFNVPSPIQSYRYAYNELTEKYPGEEFFAFEDLREFKLLTGSKIANGLFSILDHPDPYCDKKTDEYNSETFFL
;
A
#
# COMPACT_ATOMS: atom_id res chain seq x y z
N MET A 1 -25.97 -27.96 -24.46
CA MET A 1 -26.07 -26.52 -24.76
C MET A 1 -24.69 -25.92 -24.62
N SER A 2 -24.08 -25.61 -25.76
CA SER A 2 -22.80 -24.93 -25.90
C SER A 2 -23.03 -23.42 -25.82
N ILE A 3 -22.43 -22.75 -24.84
CA ILE A 3 -22.37 -21.28 -24.83
C ILE A 3 -21.03 -20.89 -25.45
N SER A 4 -21.07 -20.42 -26.70
CA SER A 4 -19.96 -19.73 -27.33
C SER A 4 -19.91 -18.29 -26.82
N PHE A 5 -18.78 -17.85 -26.28
CA PHE A 5 -18.50 -16.43 -26.14
C PHE A 5 -17.70 -15.97 -27.36
N SER A 6 -18.43 -15.46 -28.34
CA SER A 6 -17.89 -14.63 -29.41
C SER A 6 -17.78 -13.19 -28.90
N ASP A 7 -16.70 -12.87 -28.20
CA ASP A 7 -16.09 -11.55 -28.39
C ASP A 7 -14.64 -11.55 -27.94
N LYS A 8 -13.73 -11.48 -28.91
CA LYS A 8 -12.31 -11.24 -28.70
C LYS A 8 -12.08 -9.76 -28.43
N SER A 9 -12.78 -9.17 -27.48
CA SER A 9 -12.37 -7.89 -26.92
C SER A 9 -11.23 -8.15 -25.94
N ARG A 10 -10.04 -8.40 -26.51
CA ARG A 10 -8.80 -7.99 -25.84
C ARG A 10 -8.99 -6.50 -25.57
N LEU A 11 -9.32 -6.14 -24.33
CA LEU A 11 -9.19 -4.77 -23.88
C LEU A 11 -7.68 -4.48 -23.91
N LYS A 12 -7.19 -4.06 -25.07
CA LYS A 12 -6.07 -3.14 -25.13
C LYS A 12 -6.59 -1.90 -24.42
N VAL A 13 -6.34 -1.81 -23.12
CA VAL A 13 -6.57 -0.58 -22.38
C VAL A 13 -5.69 0.45 -23.09
N ALA A 14 -6.34 1.28 -23.92
CA ALA A 14 -5.66 2.26 -24.74
C ALA A 14 -4.85 3.17 -23.81
N GLY A 15 -3.52 3.04 -23.87
CA GLY A 15 -2.59 3.94 -23.16
C GLY A 15 -1.82 3.36 -21.97
N PHE A 16 -1.91 2.08 -21.63
CA PHE A 16 -1.12 1.50 -20.53
C PHE A 16 -0.08 0.48 -21.01
N GLU A 17 1.05 0.99 -21.50
CA GLU A 17 2.37 0.33 -21.41
C GLU A 17 2.95 0.45 -19.99
N VAL A 18 2.15 0.89 -19.01
CA VAL A 18 2.60 1.15 -17.65
C VAL A 18 2.59 -0.15 -16.88
N PHE A 19 3.67 -0.92 -17.03
CA PHE A 19 4.42 -1.65 -16.01
C PHE A 19 5.16 -2.80 -16.72
N ASP A 20 6.24 -2.48 -17.44
CA ASP A 20 7.13 -3.47 -18.09
C ASP A 20 7.75 -4.52 -17.13
N GLU A 21 7.50 -4.43 -15.82
CA GLU A 21 7.88 -5.46 -14.83
C GLU A 21 6.68 -6.16 -14.16
N ILE A 22 5.44 -5.73 -14.44
CA ILE A 22 4.25 -6.54 -14.14
C ILE A 22 3.89 -7.25 -15.44
N ALA A 23 4.79 -8.12 -15.88
CA ALA A 23 4.35 -9.32 -16.56
C ALA A 23 3.44 -10.04 -15.57
N ILE A 24 2.14 -9.68 -15.55
CA ILE A 24 1.09 -10.47 -14.93
C ILE A 24 1.34 -11.85 -15.50
N ASN A 25 1.83 -12.73 -14.62
CA ASN A 25 2.15 -14.10 -14.94
C ASN A 25 0.96 -14.61 -15.77
N LYS A 26 1.21 -15.12 -16.99
CA LYS A 26 0.16 -15.58 -17.91
C LYS A 26 -0.78 -16.63 -17.29
N SER A 27 -0.50 -17.08 -16.06
CA SER A 27 -1.29 -17.98 -15.23
C SER A 27 -2.32 -17.32 -14.29
N LEU A 28 -2.24 -16.01 -14.01
CA LEU A 28 -3.18 -15.34 -13.10
C LEU A 28 -4.38 -14.83 -13.89
N ASN A 29 -5.51 -15.55 -13.82
CA ASN A 29 -6.79 -15.11 -14.38
C ASN A 29 -7.36 -13.94 -13.55
N ILE A 30 -6.91 -12.71 -13.80
CA ILE A 30 -7.45 -11.51 -13.17
C ILE A 30 -8.58 -10.96 -14.03
N LEU A 31 -9.78 -10.85 -13.47
CA LEU A 31 -10.91 -10.18 -14.12
C LEU A 31 -10.99 -8.75 -13.58
N LEU A 32 -10.63 -7.76 -14.40
CA LEU A 32 -10.83 -6.35 -14.08
C LEU A 32 -12.27 -5.95 -14.42
N THR A 33 -12.96 -5.33 -13.46
CA THR A 33 -14.27 -4.71 -13.66
C THR A 33 -14.12 -3.20 -13.47
N SER A 34 -14.60 -2.41 -14.44
CA SER A 34 -14.70 -0.96 -14.28
C SER A 34 -15.95 -0.63 -13.48
N ARG A 35 -15.80 0.23 -12.46
CA ARG A 35 -16.96 0.93 -11.87
C ARG A 35 -17.01 2.31 -12.47
N HIS A 36 -17.88 2.51 -13.45
CA HIS A 36 -18.14 3.83 -14.01
C HIS A 36 -19.00 4.66 -13.06
N LEU A 37 -18.40 5.19 -11.99
CA LEU A 37 -19.03 6.18 -11.12
C LEU A 37 -18.27 7.50 -11.23
N ARG A 38 -18.99 8.59 -11.55
CA ARG A 38 -18.45 9.95 -11.75
C ARG A 38 -18.07 10.67 -10.43
N ASN A 39 -18.00 9.95 -9.31
CA ASN A 39 -17.75 10.56 -8.00
C ASN A 39 -16.27 10.35 -7.58
N PRO A 40 -15.49 11.41 -7.35
CA PRO A 40 -14.06 11.33 -7.00
C PRO A 40 -13.73 10.58 -5.70
N SER A 41 -14.75 10.22 -4.90
CA SER A 41 -14.61 9.43 -3.67
C SER A 41 -14.72 7.91 -3.86
N HIS A 42 -14.82 7.41 -5.10
CA HIS A 42 -14.96 5.97 -5.38
C HIS A 42 -13.81 5.44 -6.23
N ILE A 43 -13.60 4.13 -6.09
CA ILE A 43 -12.70 3.35 -6.94
C ILE A 43 -13.24 3.24 -8.34
N LEU A 44 -12.37 3.54 -9.31
CA LEU A 44 -12.68 3.43 -10.73
C LEU A 44 -12.45 2.01 -11.27
N TRP A 45 -11.46 1.30 -10.72
CA TRP A 45 -11.03 -0.01 -11.20
C TRP A 45 -10.86 -0.99 -10.04
N GLU A 46 -11.58 -2.09 -10.10
CA GLU A 46 -11.53 -3.20 -9.16
C GLU A 46 -11.27 -4.50 -9.93
N GLY A 47 -10.42 -5.36 -9.38
CA GLY A 47 -10.03 -6.63 -9.97
C GLY A 47 -10.34 -7.78 -9.03
N LEU A 48 -10.74 -8.91 -9.59
CA LEU A 48 -10.92 -10.17 -8.87
C LEU A 48 -9.84 -11.16 -9.28
N TYR A 49 -9.25 -11.82 -8.29
CA TYR A 49 -8.45 -13.02 -8.43
C TYR A 49 -9.19 -14.20 -7.79
N GLY A 50 -9.37 -15.29 -8.56
CA GLY A 50 -10.08 -16.46 -8.08
C GLY A 50 -11.61 -16.28 -8.06
N LYS A 51 -12.28 -16.87 -7.07
CA LYS A 51 -13.75 -16.79 -6.89
C LYS A 51 -14.08 -16.06 -5.60
N ILE A 52 -15.10 -15.21 -5.60
CA ILE A 52 -15.63 -14.61 -4.37
C ILE A 52 -16.70 -15.55 -3.80
N PRO A 53 -16.46 -16.18 -2.64
CA PRO A 53 -17.51 -16.94 -1.97
C PRO A 53 -18.54 -15.98 -1.35
N PRO A 54 -19.80 -16.42 -1.14
CA PRO A 54 -20.84 -15.60 -0.50
C PRO A 54 -20.50 -15.14 0.93
N SER A 55 -19.60 -15.87 1.59
CA SER A 55 -19.05 -15.58 2.90
C SER A 55 -17.57 -15.94 2.93
N ILE A 56 -16.77 -15.18 3.65
CA ILE A 56 -15.34 -15.40 3.80
C ILE A 56 -15.05 -15.63 5.28
N ASP A 57 -14.24 -16.64 5.60
CA ASP A 57 -13.80 -16.85 6.98
C ASP A 57 -12.84 -15.74 7.40
N HIS A 58 -11.75 -15.58 6.65
CA HIS A 58 -10.71 -14.59 6.94
C HIS A 58 -10.42 -13.69 5.77
N MET A 59 -10.43 -12.38 6.01
CA MET A 59 -9.89 -11.39 5.07
C MET A 59 -8.53 -10.92 5.58
N VAL A 60 -7.52 -10.93 4.73
CA VAL A 60 -6.22 -10.31 4.99
C VAL A 60 -6.15 -9.02 4.19
N SER A 61 -5.70 -7.96 4.85
CA SER A 61 -5.67 -6.64 4.28
C SER A 61 -4.57 -5.79 4.93
N GLY A 62 -4.08 -4.78 4.23
CA GLY A 62 -3.05 -3.88 4.75
C GLY A 62 -3.21 -2.46 4.22
N VAL A 63 -2.79 -1.48 5.03
CA VAL A 63 -2.77 -0.07 4.62
C VAL A 63 -1.35 0.46 4.65
N CYS A 64 -0.90 0.98 3.52
CA CYS A 64 0.41 1.62 3.40
C CYS A 64 0.42 2.93 4.19
N LEU A 65 1.43 3.17 5.04
CA LEU A 65 1.60 4.44 5.74
C LEU A 65 2.53 5.40 4.98
N TRP A 66 3.45 4.87 4.17
CA TRP A 66 4.34 5.67 3.33
C TRP A 66 3.73 5.91 1.96
N ASP A 67 2.82 6.88 1.88
CA ASP A 67 2.37 7.39 0.59
C ASP A 67 3.40 8.31 -0.09
N CYS A 68 3.03 8.86 -1.26
CA CYS A 68 3.92 9.66 -2.08
C CYS A 68 4.42 10.97 -1.43
N ARG A 69 3.87 11.38 -0.27
CA ARG A 69 4.26 12.59 0.46
C ARG A 69 5.50 12.40 1.32
N TRP A 70 5.83 11.16 1.68
CA TRP A 70 7.12 10.85 2.30
C TRP A 70 8.22 11.07 1.26
N LYS A 71 8.97 12.17 1.38
CA LYS A 71 9.94 12.60 0.36
C LYS A 71 11.25 13.05 0.99
N ILE A 72 12.34 12.88 0.26
CA ILE A 72 13.64 13.49 0.56
C ILE A 72 13.98 14.45 -0.57
N GLU A 73 14.33 15.69 -0.23
CA GLU A 73 14.89 16.66 -1.15
C GLU A 73 16.41 16.75 -0.93
N PHE A 74 17.18 16.71 -2.02
CA PHE A 74 18.63 16.83 -2.00
C PHE A 74 19.11 18.20 -2.48
N PHE A 75 20.20 18.71 -1.93
CA PHE A 75 20.87 19.88 -2.52
C PHE A 75 21.40 19.56 -3.92
N ASN A 76 21.28 20.51 -4.83
CA ASN A 76 21.83 20.38 -6.16
C ASN A 76 23.37 20.50 -6.13
N LYS A 77 24.08 19.53 -6.69
CA LYS A 77 25.55 19.53 -6.75
C LYS A 77 26.15 20.69 -7.57
N LYS A 78 25.39 21.31 -8.48
CA LYS A 78 25.92 22.25 -9.48
C LYS A 78 25.52 23.73 -9.28
N LYS A 79 24.36 24.06 -8.71
CA LYS A 79 23.90 25.44 -8.42
C LYS A 79 22.89 25.49 -7.28
N VAL A 80 23.07 26.39 -6.32
CA VAL A 80 22.15 26.62 -5.18
C VAL A 80 20.74 27.04 -5.64
N SER A 81 20.61 27.65 -6.82
CA SER A 81 19.35 28.20 -7.35
C SER A 81 18.49 27.20 -8.14
N ASN A 82 18.97 25.98 -8.41
CA ASN A 82 18.18 24.97 -9.12
C ASN A 82 17.44 24.07 -8.13
N PRO A 83 16.17 23.70 -8.41
CA PRO A 83 15.43 22.80 -7.54
C PRO A 83 16.21 21.49 -7.34
N GLY A 84 16.25 21.05 -6.09
CA GLY A 84 16.89 19.80 -5.70
C GLY A 84 16.25 18.58 -6.34
N VAL A 85 16.95 17.45 -6.34
CA VAL A 85 16.32 16.17 -6.71
C VAL A 85 15.39 15.78 -5.56
N VAL A 86 14.13 15.51 -5.88
CA VAL A 86 13.14 14.98 -4.92
C VAL A 86 12.96 13.49 -5.17
N ARG A 87 13.00 12.70 -4.10
CA ARG A 87 12.77 11.25 -4.12
C ARG A 87 11.65 10.87 -3.16
N PRO A 88 10.53 10.29 -3.63
CA PRO A 88 9.53 9.71 -2.74
C PRO A 88 10.13 8.47 -2.07
N LEU A 89 9.73 8.19 -0.83
CA LEU A 89 10.19 7.06 -0.05
C LEU A 89 9.20 5.90 -0.06
N SER A 90 8.02 6.08 -0.64
CA SER A 90 6.96 5.07 -0.70
C SER A 90 7.39 3.74 -1.31
N LEU A 91 8.23 3.76 -2.34
CA LEU A 91 8.70 2.57 -3.06
C LEU A 91 10.11 2.16 -2.65
N SER A 92 10.37 0.85 -2.60
CA SER A 92 11.72 0.32 -2.30
C SER A 92 12.77 0.81 -3.29
N ILE A 93 12.45 0.86 -4.59
CA ILE A 93 13.38 1.35 -5.62
C ILE A 93 13.77 2.81 -5.39
N THR A 94 12.81 3.67 -5.04
CA THR A 94 13.06 5.09 -4.83
C THR A 94 13.75 5.36 -3.49
N ARG A 95 13.49 4.54 -2.45
CA ARG A 95 14.29 4.54 -1.21
C ARG A 95 15.75 4.17 -1.46
N ASN A 96 15.99 3.08 -2.19
CA ASN A 96 17.34 2.62 -2.51
C ASN A 96 18.11 3.66 -3.33
N GLU A 97 17.44 4.32 -4.29
CA GLU A 97 18.01 5.48 -4.98
C GLU A 97 18.37 6.60 -4.00
N ALA A 98 17.46 7.01 -3.11
CA ALA A 98 17.75 8.05 -2.14
C ALA A 98 18.97 7.70 -1.27
N PHE A 99 19.08 6.45 -0.80
CA PHE A 99 20.24 5.99 -0.04
C PHE A 99 21.54 6.01 -0.87
N LYS A 100 21.47 5.67 -2.15
CA LYS A 100 22.61 5.79 -3.08
C LYS A 100 23.08 7.25 -3.19
N PHE A 101 22.16 8.21 -3.35
CA PHE A 101 22.52 9.63 -3.39
C PHE A 101 23.24 10.10 -2.12
N ILE A 102 22.78 9.64 -0.94
CA ILE A 102 23.42 9.94 0.35
C ILE A 102 24.83 9.33 0.41
N LYS A 103 25.00 8.06 0.04
CA LYS A 103 26.30 7.37 -0.01
C LYS A 103 27.29 8.04 -0.94
N GLU A 104 26.81 8.61 -2.06
CA GLU A 104 27.60 9.39 -3.01
C GLU A 104 27.90 10.84 -2.54
N GLY A 105 27.65 11.13 -1.26
CA GLY A 105 27.95 12.43 -0.63
C GLY A 105 26.96 13.54 -0.97
N THR A 106 25.80 13.24 -1.55
CA THR A 106 24.78 14.25 -1.81
C THR A 106 24.10 14.64 -0.52
N LYS A 107 24.20 15.92 -0.12
CA LYS A 107 23.57 16.43 1.10
C LYS A 107 22.05 16.45 0.97
N VAL A 108 21.37 15.93 1.98
CA VAL A 108 19.93 16.10 2.12
C VAL A 108 19.64 17.53 2.55
N LYS A 109 18.68 18.17 1.87
CA LYS A 109 18.18 19.50 2.18
C LYS A 109 17.00 19.41 3.14
N SER A 110 16.04 18.54 2.83
CA SER A 110 14.84 18.39 3.64
C SER A 110 14.21 17.01 3.52
N ILE A 111 13.38 16.68 4.52
CA ILE A 111 12.50 15.52 4.52
C ILE A 111 11.07 16.04 4.66
N THR A 112 10.17 15.57 3.80
CA THR A 112 8.74 15.85 3.89
C THR A 112 7.99 14.61 4.39
N VAL A 113 7.05 14.79 5.32
CA VAL A 113 6.20 13.73 5.90
C VAL A 113 4.74 14.19 5.90
N PRO A 114 3.73 13.29 5.94
CA PRO A 114 2.32 13.68 5.95
C PRO A 114 1.86 14.24 7.31
N LYS A 115 0.90 15.17 7.29
CA LYS A 115 0.19 15.72 8.48
C LYS A 115 -1.23 15.15 8.69
N GLY A 116 -1.62 14.15 7.91
CA GLY A 116 -2.92 13.51 7.99
C GLY A 116 -3.24 12.66 6.77
N LEU A 117 -4.46 12.14 6.67
CA LEU A 117 -4.87 11.20 5.62
C LEU A 117 -4.82 11.83 4.22
N SER A 118 -4.13 11.18 3.28
CA SER A 118 -4.17 11.51 1.85
C SER A 118 -5.46 11.01 1.20
N ARG A 119 -5.65 11.39 -0.06
CA ARG A 119 -6.69 10.83 -0.92
C ARG A 119 -6.64 9.30 -0.99
N TYR A 120 -5.45 8.71 -1.11
CA TYR A 120 -5.25 7.26 -1.11
C TYR A 120 -5.92 6.59 0.09
N HIS A 121 -5.61 7.06 1.30
CA HIS A 121 -6.15 6.47 2.53
C HIS A 121 -7.68 6.61 2.59
N LYS A 122 -8.21 7.77 2.20
CA LYS A 122 -9.67 8.01 2.18
C LYS A 122 -10.38 7.07 1.20
N LEU A 123 -9.81 6.87 0.01
CA LEU A 123 -10.35 5.94 -0.98
C LEU A 123 -10.29 4.50 -0.49
N TYR A 124 -9.15 4.10 0.08
CA TYR A 124 -8.95 2.78 0.66
C TYR A 124 -9.95 2.49 1.78
N PHE A 125 -10.14 3.42 2.71
CA PHE A 125 -11.07 3.27 3.83
C PHE A 125 -12.53 3.19 3.37
N ASN A 126 -12.94 4.01 2.41
CA ASN A 126 -14.27 3.89 1.82
C ASN A 126 -14.47 2.53 1.15
N TRP A 127 -13.45 2.04 0.44
CA TRP A 127 -13.51 0.75 -0.22
C TRP A 127 -13.59 -0.42 0.75
N LEU A 128 -12.74 -0.41 1.78
CA LEU A 128 -12.74 -1.39 2.84
C LEU A 128 -14.12 -1.43 3.51
N LYS A 129 -14.66 -0.26 3.87
CA LYS A 129 -16.01 -0.13 4.45
C LYS A 129 -17.08 -0.75 3.55
N GLU A 130 -17.12 -0.37 2.27
CA GLU A 130 -18.09 -0.93 1.33
C GLU A 130 -17.94 -2.45 1.19
N SER A 131 -16.71 -2.94 1.17
CA SER A 131 -16.42 -4.35 0.89
C SER A 131 -16.73 -5.25 2.08
N VAL A 132 -16.42 -4.82 3.30
CA VAL A 132 -16.81 -5.53 4.53
C VAL A 132 -18.33 -5.60 4.70
N GLN A 133 -19.07 -4.58 4.24
CA GLN A 133 -20.53 -4.61 4.28
C GLN A 133 -21.15 -5.52 3.22
N LYS A 134 -20.55 -5.58 2.02
CA LYS A 134 -21.03 -6.39 0.90
C LYS A 134 -20.66 -7.86 1.05
N ILE A 135 -19.43 -8.13 1.47
CA ILE A 135 -18.82 -9.45 1.56
C ILE A 135 -18.88 -9.83 3.03
N LYS A 136 -19.68 -10.85 3.38
CA LYS A 136 -19.84 -11.29 4.77
C LYS A 136 -18.56 -11.94 5.28
N VAL A 137 -17.66 -11.14 5.83
CA VAL A 137 -16.40 -11.60 6.42
C VAL A 137 -16.61 -11.94 7.90
N LYS A 138 -16.08 -13.07 8.38
CA LYS A 138 -16.13 -13.42 9.81
C LYS A 138 -15.04 -12.70 10.61
N HIS A 139 -13.80 -12.69 10.09
CA HIS A 139 -12.64 -12.08 10.76
C HIS A 139 -11.73 -11.37 9.75
N ILE A 140 -11.31 -10.14 10.06
CA ILE A 140 -10.33 -9.38 9.30
C ILE A 140 -9.00 -9.33 10.04
N PHE A 141 -7.92 -9.71 9.35
CA PHE A 141 -6.56 -9.44 9.76
C PHE A 141 -6.05 -8.20 9.02
N MET A 142 -5.79 -7.13 9.75
CA MET A 142 -5.34 -5.85 9.20
C MET A 142 -3.88 -5.61 9.56
N HIS A 143 -3.02 -5.44 8.57
CA HIS A 143 -1.63 -5.03 8.76
C HIS A 143 -1.49 -3.51 8.69
N ILE A 144 -1.01 -2.90 9.77
CA ILE A 144 -0.62 -1.48 9.82
C ILE A 144 0.89 -1.45 10.09
N PRO A 145 1.74 -1.26 9.07
CA PRO A 145 3.15 -1.60 9.14
C PRO A 145 4.04 -0.52 9.81
N LEU A 146 3.72 -0.15 11.05
CA LEU A 146 4.46 0.86 11.82
C LEU A 146 5.92 0.46 12.06
N ASP A 147 6.17 -0.77 12.50
CA ASP A 147 7.51 -1.26 12.84
C ASP A 147 8.43 -1.31 11.61
N GLU A 148 7.87 -1.69 10.47
CA GLU A 148 8.54 -1.73 9.17
C GLU A 148 8.98 -0.33 8.75
N TYR A 149 8.13 0.68 8.93
CA TYR A 149 8.51 2.04 8.60
C TYR A 149 9.50 2.64 9.60
N HIS A 150 9.41 2.32 10.89
CA HIS A 150 10.49 2.66 11.83
C HIS A 150 11.81 1.99 11.46
N PHE A 151 11.77 0.76 10.93
CA PHE A 151 12.97 0.10 10.40
C PHE A 151 13.57 0.91 9.24
N TYR A 152 12.77 1.35 8.27
CA TYR A 152 13.27 2.17 7.16
C TYR A 152 13.78 3.56 7.62
N ILE A 153 13.17 4.17 8.64
CA ILE A 153 13.70 5.43 9.21
C ILE A 153 15.07 5.17 9.84
N ARG A 154 15.26 4.08 10.60
CA ARG A 154 16.57 3.73 11.16
C ARG A 154 17.63 3.48 10.07
N GLU A 155 17.26 2.85 8.96
CA GLU A 155 18.17 2.72 7.82
C GLU A 155 18.58 4.09 7.25
N LEU A 156 17.64 5.03 7.15
CA LEU A 156 17.92 6.39 6.74
C LEU A 156 18.82 7.12 7.76
N GLU A 157 18.55 7.00 9.05
CA GLU A 157 19.37 7.57 10.13
C GLU A 157 20.82 7.07 10.05
N ASN A 158 21.01 5.77 9.80
CA ASN A 158 22.32 5.16 9.61
C ASN A 158 23.05 5.75 8.40
N HIS A 159 22.35 5.96 7.28
CA HIS A 159 22.93 6.60 6.10
C HIS A 159 23.27 8.08 6.31
N LEU A 160 22.50 8.78 7.13
CA LEU A 160 22.74 10.18 7.47
C LEU A 160 23.72 10.36 8.62
N SER A 161 24.06 9.29 9.35
CA SER A 161 24.77 9.36 10.64
C SER A 161 24.13 10.37 11.62
N LYS A 162 22.79 10.46 11.60
CA LYS A 162 22.00 11.45 12.35
C LYS A 162 20.67 10.84 12.72
N SER A 163 20.28 10.96 14.00
CA SER A 163 18.95 10.55 14.45
C SER A 163 17.87 11.55 14.01
N LEU A 164 16.69 11.02 13.71
CA LEU A 164 15.50 11.69 13.21
C LEU A 164 14.30 11.47 14.14
N PRO A 165 14.40 11.79 15.45
CA PRO A 165 13.37 11.44 16.43
C PRO A 165 12.01 12.09 16.14
N TYR A 166 12.00 13.26 15.49
CA TYR A 166 10.76 13.91 15.09
C TYR A 166 10.03 13.15 13.97
N ILE A 167 10.77 12.56 13.04
CA ILE A 167 10.20 11.76 11.95
C ILE A 167 9.54 10.48 12.50
N HIS A 168 10.17 9.84 13.50
CA HIS A 168 9.56 8.75 14.25
C HIS A 168 8.22 9.17 14.89
N LYS A 169 8.19 10.30 15.58
CA LYS A 169 6.95 10.83 16.20
C LYS A 169 5.86 11.13 15.17
N CYS A 170 6.21 11.67 14.00
CA CYS A 170 5.24 11.89 12.92
C CYS A 170 4.66 10.57 12.41
N LEU A 171 5.49 9.53 12.27
CA LEU A 171 5.04 8.20 11.88
C LEU A 171 4.09 7.61 12.93
N ASP A 172 4.44 7.70 14.23
CA ASP A 172 3.60 7.22 15.32
C ASP A 172 2.22 7.88 15.30
N TYR A 173 2.20 9.22 15.22
CA TYR A 173 0.96 9.99 15.14
C TYR A 173 0.13 9.60 13.92
N PHE A 174 0.78 9.47 12.76
CA PHE A 174 0.08 9.10 11.54
C PHE A 174 -0.50 7.67 11.60
N GLY A 175 0.24 6.71 12.14
CA GLY A 175 -0.25 5.34 12.35
C GLY A 175 -1.43 5.28 13.32
N GLN A 176 -1.44 6.10 14.37
CA GLN A 176 -2.58 6.20 15.30
C GLN A 176 -3.85 6.71 14.60
N GLU A 177 -3.72 7.73 13.75
CA GLU A 177 -4.86 8.25 12.97
C GLU A 177 -5.40 7.19 11.99
N ILE A 178 -4.52 6.43 11.35
CA ILE A 178 -4.89 5.31 10.47
C ILE A 178 -5.62 4.20 11.25
N MET A 179 -5.07 3.78 12.39
CA MET A 179 -5.69 2.79 13.27
C MET A 179 -7.09 3.23 13.71
N LYS A 180 -7.26 4.50 14.08
CA LYS A 180 -8.55 5.05 14.53
C LYS A 180 -9.62 4.94 13.44
N GLU A 181 -9.30 5.29 12.19
CA GLU A 181 -10.23 5.15 11.07
C GLU A 181 -10.58 3.67 10.80
N VAL A 182 -9.59 2.78 10.82
CA VAL A 182 -9.82 1.35 10.62
C VAL A 182 -10.71 0.76 11.72
N CYS A 183 -10.44 1.07 13.00
CA CYS A 183 -11.28 0.63 14.11
C CYS A 183 -12.72 1.10 13.95
N CYS A 184 -12.92 2.37 13.58
CA CYS A 184 -14.25 2.94 13.35
C CYS A 184 -15.03 2.15 12.29
N ILE A 185 -14.38 1.77 11.18
CA ILE A 185 -15.00 0.97 10.11
C ILE A 185 -15.40 -0.42 10.62
N PHE A 186 -14.51 -1.10 11.34
CA PHE A 186 -14.75 -2.46 11.80
C PHE A 186 -15.78 -2.55 12.92
N GLU A 187 -15.77 -1.60 13.85
CA GLU A 187 -16.77 -1.49 14.92
C GLU A 187 -18.17 -1.22 14.35
N GLN A 188 -18.29 -0.30 13.39
CA GLN A 188 -19.56 -0.04 12.68
C GLN A 188 -20.07 -1.27 11.94
N SER A 189 -19.16 -2.07 11.38
CA SER A 189 -19.49 -3.27 10.62
C SER A 189 -19.71 -4.51 11.49
N LYS A 190 -19.44 -4.43 12.80
CA LYS A 190 -19.51 -5.54 13.76
C LYS A 190 -18.72 -6.78 13.34
N VAL A 191 -17.64 -6.57 12.57
CA VAL A 191 -16.76 -7.64 12.13
C VAL A 191 -15.68 -7.88 13.18
N LYS A 192 -15.31 -9.14 13.41
CA LYS A 192 -14.14 -9.43 14.27
C LYS A 192 -12.89 -8.95 13.54
N TYR A 193 -11.96 -8.33 14.24
CA TYR A 193 -10.70 -7.88 13.64
C TYR A 193 -9.50 -8.14 14.53
N THR A 194 -8.33 -8.24 13.91
CA THR A 194 -7.03 -8.35 14.58
C THR A 194 -6.01 -7.54 13.81
N PHE A 195 -5.33 -6.62 14.50
CA PHE A 195 -4.17 -5.96 13.95
C PHE A 195 -2.99 -6.92 13.95
N LEU A 196 -2.27 -6.97 12.84
CA LEU A 196 -1.04 -7.74 12.70
C LEU A 196 0.14 -6.79 12.79
N ASN A 197 1.10 -7.08 13.68
CA ASN A 197 2.42 -6.46 13.66
C ASN A 197 3.49 -7.57 13.59
N PRO A 198 3.78 -8.14 12.41
CA PRO A 198 4.60 -9.34 12.34
C PRO A 198 6.01 -9.18 12.89
N MET A 199 6.61 -7.99 12.77
CA MET A 199 7.94 -7.71 13.32
C MET A 199 7.97 -7.78 14.85
N SER A 200 6.98 -7.20 15.54
CA SER A 200 6.93 -7.17 17.01
C SER A 200 6.25 -8.39 17.62
N ASP A 201 5.10 -8.80 17.09
CA ASP A 201 4.29 -9.88 17.64
C ASP A 201 4.87 -11.27 17.34
N PHE A 202 5.64 -11.41 16.25
CA PHE A 202 6.14 -12.69 15.76
C PHE A 202 7.65 -12.70 15.48
N ASN A 203 8.39 -11.66 15.92
CA ASN A 203 9.85 -11.52 15.75
C ASN A 203 10.32 -11.66 14.28
N VAL A 204 9.50 -11.23 13.33
CA VAL A 204 9.89 -11.27 11.90
C VAL A 204 11.00 -10.24 11.66
N PRO A 205 12.20 -10.65 11.18
CA PRO A 205 13.39 -9.80 11.24
C PRO A 205 13.48 -8.76 10.12
N SER A 206 12.63 -8.83 9.10
CA SER A 206 12.69 -7.93 7.95
C SER A 206 11.31 -7.45 7.50
N PRO A 207 11.19 -6.19 7.04
CA PRO A 207 9.93 -5.67 6.50
C PRO A 207 9.32 -6.51 5.38
N ILE A 208 10.15 -7.03 4.45
CA ILE A 208 9.66 -7.83 3.31
C ILE A 208 9.00 -9.12 3.79
N GLN A 209 9.60 -9.81 4.76
CA GLN A 209 8.99 -10.99 5.36
C GLN A 209 7.73 -10.62 6.14
N SER A 210 7.73 -9.47 6.81
CA SER A 210 6.59 -8.98 7.56
C SER A 210 5.36 -8.78 6.67
N TYR A 211 5.52 -8.08 5.54
CA TYR A 211 4.43 -7.90 4.56
C TYR A 211 3.88 -9.22 4.00
N ARG A 212 4.71 -10.26 3.93
CA ARG A 212 4.32 -11.59 3.41
C ARG A 212 3.72 -12.50 4.49
N TYR A 213 3.88 -12.15 5.76
CA TYR A 213 3.54 -13.02 6.89
C TYR A 213 2.08 -13.48 6.84
N ALA A 214 1.16 -12.53 6.67
CA ALA A 214 -0.28 -12.81 6.65
C ALA A 214 -0.69 -13.75 5.50
N TYR A 215 0.06 -13.73 4.40
CA TYR A 215 -0.22 -14.47 3.17
C TYR A 215 0.34 -15.89 3.17
N ASN A 216 1.33 -16.16 4.03
CA ASN A 216 2.07 -17.42 4.05
C ASN A 216 1.88 -18.19 5.34
N GLU A 217 1.86 -17.50 6.49
CA GLU A 217 1.94 -18.13 7.80
C GLU A 217 0.56 -18.25 8.47
N LEU A 218 -0.35 -17.28 8.28
CA LEU A 218 -1.68 -17.35 8.90
C LEU A 218 -2.50 -18.54 8.42
N THR A 219 -2.36 -18.92 7.15
CA THR A 219 -3.04 -20.11 6.60
C THR A 219 -2.63 -21.40 7.31
N GLU A 220 -1.42 -21.49 7.87
CA GLU A 220 -0.99 -22.64 8.67
C GLU A 220 -1.59 -22.63 10.08
N LYS A 221 -1.80 -21.43 10.64
CA LYS A 221 -2.40 -21.24 11.97
C LYS A 221 -3.90 -21.54 12.00
N TYR A 222 -4.58 -21.41 10.85
CA TYR A 222 -6.01 -21.65 10.69
C TYR A 222 -6.25 -22.69 9.59
N PRO A 223 -5.87 -23.96 9.82
CA PRO A 223 -5.93 -25.00 8.80
C PRO A 223 -7.36 -25.29 8.38
N GLY A 224 -7.62 -25.23 7.08
CA GLY A 224 -8.94 -25.50 6.48
C GLY A 224 -9.91 -24.32 6.46
N GLU A 225 -9.52 -23.16 7.01
CA GLU A 225 -10.30 -21.93 6.90
C GLU A 225 -9.93 -21.16 5.63
N GLU A 226 -10.91 -20.55 4.98
CA GLU A 226 -10.67 -19.81 3.74
C GLU A 226 -10.13 -18.40 4.00
N PHE A 227 -9.00 -18.09 3.35
CA PHE A 227 -8.42 -16.75 3.38
C PHE A 227 -8.64 -16.03 2.06
N PHE A 228 -8.92 -14.74 2.17
CA PHE A 228 -9.16 -13.86 1.04
C PHE A 228 -8.34 -12.59 1.18
N ALA A 229 -7.61 -12.21 0.15
CA ALA A 229 -6.80 -11.00 0.18
C ALA A 229 -7.61 -9.78 -0.28
N PHE A 230 -7.39 -8.63 0.36
CA PHE A 230 -7.98 -7.35 0.01
C PHE A 230 -6.88 -6.29 -0.04
N GLU A 231 -6.44 -5.94 -1.26
CA GLU A 231 -5.21 -5.14 -1.43
C GLU A 231 -5.26 -4.12 -2.57
N ASP A 232 -4.40 -3.12 -2.48
CA ASP A 232 -4.01 -2.32 -3.65
C ASP A 232 -3.34 -3.23 -4.70
N LEU A 233 -3.60 -3.00 -5.99
CA LEU A 233 -2.92 -3.69 -7.10
C LEU A 233 -1.39 -3.65 -6.98
N ARG A 234 -0.81 -2.60 -6.40
CA ARG A 234 0.65 -2.53 -6.16
C ARG A 234 1.12 -3.57 -5.16
N GLU A 235 0.34 -3.79 -4.11
CA GLU A 235 0.60 -4.79 -3.06
C GLU A 235 0.21 -6.19 -3.53
N PHE A 236 -0.57 -6.34 -4.61
CA PHE A 236 -0.91 -7.63 -5.21
C PHE A 236 0.32 -8.47 -5.59
N LYS A 237 1.48 -7.85 -5.85
CA LYS A 237 2.74 -8.58 -6.07
C LYS A 237 3.11 -9.46 -4.88
N LEU A 238 2.75 -9.08 -3.66
CA LEU A 238 3.00 -9.86 -2.45
C LEU A 238 2.25 -11.19 -2.44
N LEU A 239 1.13 -11.27 -3.16
CA LEU A 239 0.31 -12.48 -3.28
C LEU A 239 0.85 -13.48 -4.29
N THR A 240 1.75 -13.05 -5.18
CA THR A 240 2.33 -13.93 -6.18
C THR A 240 3.23 -14.96 -5.47
N GLY A 241 2.81 -16.23 -5.51
CA GLY A 241 3.49 -17.33 -4.81
C GLY A 241 3.07 -17.50 -3.33
N SER A 242 2.03 -16.79 -2.89
CA SER A 242 1.44 -16.99 -1.56
C SER A 242 0.49 -18.19 -1.52
N LYS A 243 0.03 -18.54 -0.31
CA LYS A 243 -0.95 -19.62 -0.08
C LYS A 243 -2.41 -19.16 -0.23
N ILE A 244 -2.65 -17.85 -0.34
CA ILE A 244 -4.00 -17.30 -0.50
C ILE A 244 -4.45 -17.40 -1.97
N ALA A 245 -5.52 -18.16 -2.21
CA ALA A 245 -5.97 -18.51 -3.56
C ALA A 245 -6.98 -17.51 -4.16
N ASN A 246 -7.56 -16.63 -3.35
CA ASN A 246 -8.60 -15.69 -3.78
C ASN A 246 -8.33 -14.28 -3.23
N GLY A 247 -8.76 -13.26 -3.95
CA GLY A 247 -8.71 -11.90 -3.43
C GLY A 247 -9.33 -10.85 -4.34
N LEU A 248 -9.59 -9.69 -3.75
CA LEU A 248 -10.10 -8.49 -4.40
C LEU A 248 -9.02 -7.42 -4.39
N PHE A 249 -8.82 -6.77 -5.53
CA PHE A 249 -7.79 -5.75 -5.70
C PHE A 249 -8.37 -4.49 -6.29
N SER A 250 -7.74 -3.35 -6.02
CA SER A 250 -8.17 -2.08 -6.58
C SER A 250 -6.99 -1.25 -7.03
N ILE A 251 -7.22 -0.43 -8.05
CA ILE A 251 -6.34 0.67 -8.39
C ILE A 251 -6.86 1.89 -7.62
N LEU A 252 -6.27 2.11 -6.45
CA LEU A 252 -6.68 3.16 -5.52
C LEU A 252 -6.22 4.55 -5.94
N ASP A 253 -5.39 4.61 -6.97
CA ASP A 253 -4.68 5.80 -7.37
C ASP A 253 -4.52 5.78 -8.90
N HIS A 254 -5.29 6.61 -9.59
CA HIS A 254 -5.25 6.71 -11.05
C HIS A 254 -5.19 8.19 -11.47
N PRO A 255 -4.39 8.57 -12.49
CA PRO A 255 -3.54 7.69 -13.31
C PRO A 255 -2.14 7.46 -12.73
N ASP A 256 -1.77 8.15 -11.65
CA ASP A 256 -0.49 7.92 -11.00
C ASP A 256 -0.53 8.26 -9.50
N PRO A 257 -0.55 7.24 -8.62
CA PRO A 257 -0.43 7.42 -7.16
C PRO A 257 0.79 8.21 -6.71
N TYR A 258 1.84 8.11 -7.51
CA TYR A 258 3.16 8.62 -7.22
C TYR A 258 3.45 9.90 -8.02
N CYS A 259 2.55 10.29 -8.94
CA CYS A 259 2.62 11.54 -9.70
C CYS A 259 1.44 12.50 -9.57
N ASP A 260 0.39 12.23 -8.78
CA ASP A 260 -0.52 13.30 -8.32
C ASP A 260 0.16 14.15 -7.22
N LYS A 261 1.28 14.77 -7.60
CA LYS A 261 2.16 15.53 -6.72
C LYS A 261 1.50 16.80 -6.19
N LYS A 262 0.33 17.20 -6.72
CA LYS A 262 -0.25 18.54 -6.49
C LYS A 262 -1.40 18.56 -5.50
N THR A 263 -2.11 17.44 -5.29
CA THR A 263 -3.39 17.46 -4.55
C THR A 263 -3.22 17.41 -3.03
N ASP A 264 -2.14 16.80 -2.51
CA ASP A 264 -1.96 16.61 -1.07
C ASP A 264 -0.71 17.31 -0.46
N GLU A 265 -0.05 18.23 -1.19
CA GLU A 265 1.12 18.98 -0.68
C GLU A 265 0.79 19.85 0.55
N TYR A 266 -0.44 20.37 0.65
CA TYR A 266 -0.89 21.19 1.78
C TYR A 266 -1.07 20.42 3.09
N ASN A 267 -1.06 19.08 3.04
CA ASN A 267 -1.21 18.22 4.22
C ASN A 267 0.09 17.47 4.54
N SER A 268 1.21 18.20 4.50
CA SER A 268 2.55 17.69 4.76
C SER A 268 3.38 18.66 5.61
N GLU A 269 4.38 18.14 6.30
CA GLU A 269 5.41 18.91 7.01
C GLU A 269 6.76 18.72 6.34
N THR A 270 7.58 19.76 6.32
CA THR A 270 8.95 19.69 5.78
C THR A 270 9.96 20.07 6.85
N PHE A 271 10.94 19.18 7.07
CA PHE A 271 12.05 19.36 8.01
C PHE A 271 13.33 19.60 7.24
N PHE A 272 14.07 20.64 7.61
CA PHE A 272 15.38 20.92 7.03
C PHE A 272 16.46 20.23 7.88
N LEU A 273 17.43 19.58 7.22
CA LEU A 273 18.46 18.77 7.87
C LEU A 273 19.81 19.47 8.00
#